data_AF-A0A962EIX7-F1
#
_entry.id   AF-A0A962EIX7-F1
#
_cell.length_a   1.000
_cell.length_b   1.000
_cell.length_c   1.000
_cell.angle_alpha   90.00
_cell.angle_beta   90.00
_cell.angle_gamma   90.00
#
_symmetry.space_group_name_H-M   'P 1'
#
loop_
_entity.id
_entity.type
_entity.pdbx_description
1 polymer ?
#
loop_
_entity_poly.entity_id
_entity_poly.type
_entity_poly.pdbx_seq_one_letter_code
_entity_poly.pdbx_strand_id
1 'polypeptide(L)'
;MLRSFISRLDRFLPEKLAAENVAIDMLTRARVQTAMLLISLGIVGVLFFVFLFLQLAGISDFVGALLALGPAMFLLVTQCLFFYSVARIEISGIVFSATFFLCALLAVIFTGGWVSPVMQLFFCAPIISFLLAGRQEGFYTSALVVIGGFGLMWVDQTGFEFKQVMRPENHYYAEAAIWVITSFLLISSLAIYDMMLEELGRKQRRRN
;
A
#
# COMPACT_ATOMS: atom_id res chain seq x y z
N MET A 1 24.18 -2.63 5.21
CA MET A 1 23.08 -2.56 4.23
C MET A 1 22.10 -1.41 4.51
N LEU A 2 21.47 -1.33 5.68
CA LEU A 2 20.45 -0.30 6.00
C LEU A 2 20.87 1.16 5.74
N ARG A 3 22.07 1.59 6.17
CA ARG A 3 22.56 2.97 5.93
C ARG A 3 22.67 3.32 4.44
N SER A 4 23.03 2.35 3.60
CA SER A 4 23.08 2.54 2.14
C SER A 4 21.68 2.63 1.52
N PHE A 5 20.66 2.05 2.17
CA PHE A 5 19.27 2.14 1.70
C PHE A 5 18.68 3.51 2.06
N ILE A 6 18.90 3.98 3.29
CA ILE A 6 18.47 5.31 3.75
C ILE A 6 19.13 6.42 2.92
N SER A 7 20.44 6.32 2.65
CA SER A 7 21.14 7.33 1.81
C SER A 7 20.65 7.36 0.36
N ARG A 8 20.06 6.26 -0.13
CA ARG A 8 19.43 6.20 -1.45
C ARG A 8 18.02 6.79 -1.40
N LEU A 9 17.26 6.53 -0.33
CA LEU A 9 15.94 7.15 -0.09
C LEU A 9 16.01 8.66 0.03
N ASP A 10 17.08 9.21 0.60
CA ASP A 10 17.27 10.66 0.71
C ASP A 10 17.32 11.36 -0.66
N ARG A 11 17.70 10.66 -1.74
CA ARG A 11 17.64 11.19 -3.11
C ARG A 11 16.22 11.29 -3.68
N PHE A 12 15.27 10.62 -3.03
CA PHE A 12 13.85 10.56 -3.41
C PHE A 12 12.98 11.34 -2.41
N LEU A 13 13.58 12.18 -1.57
CA LEU A 13 12.82 13.13 -0.74
C LEU A 13 12.51 14.39 -1.55
N PRO A 14 11.34 15.01 -1.38
CA PRO A 14 11.02 16.28 -2.01
C PRO A 14 12.02 17.36 -1.57
N GLU A 15 12.59 18.11 -2.52
CA GLU A 15 13.61 19.14 -2.24
C GLU A 15 13.12 20.20 -1.24
N LYS A 16 11.81 20.50 -1.25
CA LYS A 16 11.17 21.43 -0.30
C LYS A 16 11.30 20.98 1.17
N LEU A 17 11.26 19.68 1.44
CA LEU A 17 11.45 19.11 2.78
C LEU A 17 12.92 19.07 3.21
N ALA A 18 13.85 19.10 2.25
CA ALA A 18 15.28 19.19 2.53
C ALA A 18 15.75 20.63 2.79
N ALA A 19 15.01 21.62 2.27
CA ALA A 19 15.32 23.05 2.41
C ALA A 19 14.79 23.67 3.72
N GLU A 20 13.64 23.19 4.22
CA GLU A 20 13.14 23.59 5.53
C GLU A 20 13.89 22.82 6.64
N ASN A 21 14.21 23.48 7.76
CA ASN A 21 14.75 22.81 8.96
C ASN A 21 13.66 21.95 9.64
N VAL A 22 13.21 20.92 8.93
CA VAL A 22 12.10 20.06 9.30
C VAL A 22 12.47 19.22 10.52
N ALA A 23 11.53 19.09 11.45
CA ALA A 23 11.69 18.24 12.62
C ALA A 23 12.07 16.81 12.20
N ILE A 24 13.02 16.24 12.93
CA ILE A 24 13.55 14.89 12.67
C ILE A 24 12.45 13.81 12.52
N ASP A 25 11.39 13.88 13.32
CA ASP A 25 10.28 12.91 13.26
C ASP A 25 9.58 12.97 11.89
N MET A 26 9.32 14.18 11.38
CA MET A 26 8.73 14.38 10.05
C MET A 26 9.66 13.86 8.95
N LEU A 27 10.97 14.09 9.04
CA LEU A 27 11.93 13.59 8.05
C LEU A 27 11.97 12.05 8.03
N THR A 28 11.83 11.42 9.19
CA THR A 28 11.75 9.96 9.32
C THR A 28 10.47 9.44 8.66
N ARG A 29 9.31 10.06 8.94
CA ARG A 29 8.03 9.71 8.31
C ARG A 29 8.03 9.92 6.79
N ALA A 30 8.67 10.99 6.31
CA ALA A 30 8.83 11.21 4.88
C ALA A 30 9.60 10.07 4.20
N ARG A 31 10.68 9.58 4.83
CA ARG A 31 11.44 8.41 4.34
C ARG A 31 10.60 7.14 4.32
N VAL A 32 9.82 6.90 5.38
CA VAL A 32 8.87 5.77 5.44
C VAL A 32 7.87 5.85 4.29
N GLN A 33 7.31 7.03 4.07
CA GLN A 33 6.33 7.26 3.03
C GLN A 33 6.92 7.08 1.63
N THR A 34 8.09 7.64 1.36
CA THR A 34 8.81 7.42 0.10
C THR A 34 9.12 5.94 -0.11
N ALA A 35 9.61 5.23 0.91
CA ALA A 35 9.92 3.81 0.81
C ALA A 35 8.67 2.97 0.48
N MET A 36 7.57 3.18 1.20
CA MET A 36 6.31 2.48 0.98
C MET A 36 5.72 2.76 -0.40
N LEU A 37 5.80 4.01 -0.85
CA LEU A 37 5.31 4.39 -2.17
C LEU A 37 6.16 3.76 -3.29
N LEU A 38 7.49 3.77 -3.15
CA LEU A 38 8.39 3.13 -4.11
C LEU A 38 8.22 1.61 -4.13
N ILE A 39 8.06 0.97 -2.97
CA ILE A 39 7.77 -0.46 -2.86
C ILE A 39 6.43 -0.78 -3.54
N SER A 40 5.38 -0.01 -3.26
CA SER A 40 4.06 -0.23 -3.85
C SER A 40 4.11 -0.08 -5.38
N LEU A 41 4.80 0.94 -5.88
CA LEU A 41 4.98 1.17 -7.30
C LEU A 41 5.82 0.06 -7.95
N GLY A 42 6.85 -0.43 -7.26
CA GLY A 42 7.65 -1.57 -7.68
C GLY A 42 6.83 -2.86 -7.77
N ILE A 43 6.04 -3.18 -6.74
CA ILE A 43 5.17 -4.36 -6.72
C ILE A 43 4.15 -4.29 -7.86
N VAL A 44 3.41 -3.18 -7.97
CA VAL A 44 2.40 -3.01 -9.03
C VAL A 44 3.06 -3.03 -10.41
N GLY A 45 4.23 -2.42 -10.56
CA GLY A 45 5.02 -2.48 -11.80
C GLY A 45 5.41 -3.90 -12.18
N VAL A 46 6.02 -4.65 -11.27
CA VAL A 46 6.43 -6.04 -11.50
C VAL A 46 5.23 -6.91 -11.85
N LEU A 47 4.13 -6.81 -11.11
CA LEU A 47 2.91 -7.57 -11.38
C LEU A 47 2.32 -7.23 -12.75
N PHE A 48 2.33 -5.94 -13.14
CA PHE A 48 1.86 -5.50 -14.44
C PHE A 48 2.70 -6.12 -15.56
N PHE A 49 4.02 -6.09 -15.45
CA PHE A 49 4.90 -6.71 -16.44
C PHE A 49 4.76 -8.24 -16.49
N VAL A 50 4.60 -8.90 -15.35
CA VAL A 50 4.38 -10.35 -15.29
C VAL A 50 3.07 -10.72 -15.99
N PHE A 51 1.95 -10.07 -15.67
CA PHE A 51 0.67 -10.38 -16.33
C PHE A 51 0.67 -9.97 -17.80
N LEU A 52 1.34 -8.89 -18.18
CA LEU A 52 1.49 -8.50 -19.58
C LEU A 52 2.27 -9.56 -20.35
N PHE A 53 3.38 -10.05 -19.78
CA PHE A 53 4.17 -11.12 -20.38
C PHE A 53 3.35 -12.41 -20.53
N LEU A 54 2.64 -12.82 -19.48
CA LEU A 54 1.81 -14.04 -19.52
C LEU A 54 0.66 -13.93 -20.54
N GLN A 55 0.05 -12.75 -20.66
CA GLN A 55 -0.96 -12.45 -21.68
C GLN A 55 -0.38 -12.55 -23.10
N LEU A 56 0.78 -11.93 -23.33
CA LEU A 56 1.45 -11.95 -24.65
C LEU A 56 1.98 -13.35 -25.02
N ALA A 57 2.32 -14.17 -24.01
CA ALA A 57 2.71 -15.56 -24.19
C ALA A 57 1.53 -16.50 -24.47
N GLY A 58 0.27 -16.03 -24.36
CA GLY A 58 -0.92 -16.81 -24.64
C GLY A 58 -1.23 -17.90 -23.61
N ILE A 59 -0.67 -17.81 -22.39
CA ILE A 59 -0.82 -18.84 -21.35
C ILE A 59 -2.24 -18.83 -20.77
N SER A 60 -2.82 -17.64 -20.55
CA SER A 60 -4.20 -17.48 -20.09
C SER A 60 -4.70 -16.03 -20.28
N ASP A 61 -6.01 -15.82 -20.13
CA ASP A 61 -6.63 -14.50 -20.22
C ASP A 61 -6.47 -13.71 -18.90
N PHE A 62 -5.54 -12.77 -18.92
CA PHE A 62 -5.22 -11.82 -17.84
C PHE A 62 -5.65 -10.38 -18.16
N VAL A 63 -6.52 -10.16 -19.17
CA VAL A 63 -6.99 -8.81 -19.53
C VAL A 63 -7.63 -8.10 -18.34
N GLY A 64 -8.41 -8.81 -17.52
CA GLY A 64 -9.00 -8.26 -16.29
C GLY A 64 -7.97 -7.79 -15.27
N ALA A 65 -6.86 -8.52 -15.10
CA ALA A 65 -5.78 -8.14 -14.19
C ALA A 65 -5.02 -6.90 -14.71
N LEU A 66 -4.79 -6.82 -16.02
CA LEU A 66 -4.17 -5.65 -16.65
C LEU A 66 -5.05 -4.40 -16.54
N LEU A 67 -6.36 -4.54 -16.73
CA LEU A 67 -7.33 -3.46 -16.55
C LEU A 67 -7.44 -2.98 -15.10
N ALA A 68 -7.15 -3.83 -14.11
CA ALA A 68 -7.10 -3.44 -12.70
C ALA A 68 -5.77 -2.77 -12.33
N LEU A 69 -4.64 -3.30 -12.83
CA LEU A 69 -3.31 -2.78 -12.52
C LEU A 69 -3.00 -1.46 -13.19
N GLY A 70 -3.53 -1.20 -14.39
CA GLY A 70 -3.34 0.08 -15.09
C GLY A 70 -3.79 1.30 -14.26
N PRO A 71 -5.06 1.35 -13.81
CA PRO A 71 -5.55 2.38 -12.90
C PRO A 71 -4.79 2.44 -11.57
N ALA A 72 -4.44 1.28 -10.98
CA ALA A 72 -3.64 1.24 -9.75
C ALA A 72 -2.26 1.90 -9.94
N MET A 73 -1.59 1.62 -11.06
CA MET A 73 -0.32 2.23 -11.43
C MET A 73 -0.48 3.74 -11.65
N PHE A 74 -1.51 4.16 -12.37
CA PHE A 74 -1.82 5.57 -12.59
C PHE A 74 -2.06 6.31 -11.26
N LEU A 75 -2.83 5.73 -10.35
CA LEU A 75 -3.08 6.30 -9.02
C LEU A 75 -1.80 6.40 -8.20
N LEU A 76 -0.96 5.36 -8.17
CA LEU A 76 0.31 5.38 -7.45
C LEU A 76 1.29 6.42 -8.02
N VAL A 77 1.37 6.55 -9.35
CA VAL A 77 2.18 7.58 -10.00
C VAL A 77 1.64 8.97 -9.67
N THR A 78 0.33 9.17 -9.73
CA THR A 78 -0.30 10.45 -9.37
C THR A 78 -0.03 10.81 -7.90
N GLN A 79 -0.12 9.82 -7.00
CA GLN A 79 0.20 9.99 -5.59
C GLN A 79 1.67 10.33 -5.36
N CYS A 80 2.57 9.74 -6.15
CA CYS A 80 4.00 10.09 -6.17
C CYS A 80 4.15 11.57 -6.52
N LEU A 81 3.60 12.00 -7.65
CA LEU A 81 3.66 13.39 -8.11
C LEU A 81 3.04 14.37 -7.09
N PHE A 82 1.94 13.99 -6.45
CA PHE A 82 1.29 14.77 -5.40
C PHE A 82 2.21 14.94 -4.18
N PHE A 83 2.84 13.85 -3.71
CA PHE A 83 3.81 13.90 -2.61
C PHE A 83 4.98 14.84 -2.91
N TYR A 84 5.56 14.75 -4.11
CA TYR A 84 6.68 15.61 -4.52
C TYR A 84 6.28 17.08 -4.73
N SER A 85 5.06 17.36 -5.17
CA SER A 85 4.60 18.73 -5.45
C SER A 85 4.15 19.49 -4.20
N VAL A 86 3.36 18.84 -3.33
CA VAL A 86 2.76 19.45 -2.15
C VAL A 86 3.72 19.50 -0.96
N ALA A 87 4.63 18.52 -0.84
CA ALA A 87 5.63 18.42 0.24
C ALA A 87 5.05 18.46 1.68
N ARG A 88 3.73 18.22 1.85
CA ARG A 88 3.08 18.07 3.16
C ARG A 88 2.87 16.59 3.46
N ILE A 89 3.71 16.07 4.35
CA ILE A 89 3.78 14.64 4.70
C ILE A 89 2.44 14.14 5.27
N GLU A 90 1.83 14.88 6.18
CA GLU A 90 0.57 14.48 6.83
C GLU A 90 -0.57 14.31 5.81
N ILE A 91 -0.80 15.32 4.98
CA ILE A 91 -1.86 15.29 3.96
C ILE A 91 -1.59 14.18 2.95
N SER A 92 -0.35 14.04 2.50
CA SER A 92 0.00 13.01 1.54
C SER A 92 -0.13 11.59 2.12
N GLY A 93 0.17 11.41 3.42
CA GLY A 93 -0.05 10.17 4.14
C GLY A 93 -1.53 9.80 4.22
N ILE A 94 -2.40 10.77 4.55
CA ILE A 94 -3.87 10.56 4.59
C ILE A 94 -4.40 10.19 3.22
N VAL A 95 -4.00 10.93 2.17
CA VAL A 95 -4.45 10.64 0.80
C VAL A 95 -3.96 9.27 0.34
N PHE A 96 -2.74 8.87 0.70
CA PHE A 96 -2.22 7.54 0.39
C PHE A 96 -3.04 6.45 1.10
N SER A 97 -3.27 6.63 2.40
CA SER A 97 -4.11 5.74 3.24
C SER A 97 -5.50 5.55 2.62
N ALA A 98 -6.19 6.64 2.31
CA ALA A 98 -7.52 6.61 1.71
C ALA A 98 -7.52 5.92 0.34
N THR A 99 -6.53 6.21 -0.50
CA THR A 99 -6.38 5.60 -1.83
C THR A 99 -6.12 4.10 -1.73
N PHE A 100 -5.21 3.70 -0.83
CA PHE A 100 -4.90 2.28 -0.59
C PHE A 100 -6.13 1.53 -0.09
N PHE A 101 -6.82 2.08 0.91
CA PHE A 101 -8.06 1.50 1.45
C PHE A 101 -9.12 1.34 0.35
N LEU A 102 -9.38 2.39 -0.43
CA LEU A 102 -10.39 2.35 -1.49
C LEU A 102 -10.01 1.34 -2.58
N CYS A 103 -8.75 1.30 -3.00
CA CYS A 103 -8.27 0.33 -3.98
C CYS A 103 -8.41 -1.10 -3.47
N ALA A 104 -8.03 -1.37 -2.21
CA ALA A 104 -8.16 -2.68 -1.60
C ALA A 104 -9.64 -3.09 -1.49
N LEU A 105 -10.52 -2.19 -1.06
CA LEU A 105 -11.95 -2.44 -0.96
C LEU A 105 -12.58 -2.75 -2.33
N LEU A 106 -12.29 -1.94 -3.35
CA LEU A 106 -12.79 -2.18 -4.70
C LEU A 106 -12.25 -3.50 -5.26
N ALA A 107 -10.97 -3.80 -5.05
CA ALA A 107 -10.39 -5.06 -5.45
C ALA A 107 -11.13 -6.24 -4.81
N VAL A 108 -11.42 -6.18 -3.50
CA VAL A 108 -12.20 -7.20 -2.78
C VAL A 108 -13.60 -7.35 -3.38
N ILE A 109 -14.33 -6.25 -3.58
CA ILE A 109 -15.68 -6.25 -4.17
C ILE A 109 -15.68 -6.91 -5.56
N PHE A 110 -14.75 -6.53 -6.44
CA PHE A 110 -14.72 -7.01 -7.82
C PHE A 110 -14.13 -8.42 -8.02
N THR A 111 -13.52 -9.00 -6.98
CA THR A 111 -12.88 -10.33 -7.04
C THR A 111 -13.58 -11.39 -6.21
N GLY A 112 -14.70 -11.06 -5.54
CA GLY A 112 -15.50 -12.07 -4.84
C GLY A 112 -16.18 -11.60 -3.55
N GLY A 113 -16.08 -10.31 -3.18
CA GLY A 113 -16.68 -9.81 -1.94
C GLY A 113 -16.03 -10.44 -0.71
N TRP A 114 -16.83 -11.01 0.20
CA TRP A 114 -16.35 -11.56 1.46
C TRP A 114 -15.37 -12.74 1.30
N VAL A 115 -15.57 -13.59 0.29
CA VAL A 115 -14.72 -14.77 0.01
C VAL A 115 -13.61 -14.44 -1.01
N SER A 116 -13.31 -13.15 -1.19
CA SER A 116 -12.32 -12.71 -2.15
C SER A 116 -10.90 -13.23 -1.79
N PRO A 117 -10.12 -13.72 -2.78
CA PRO A 117 -8.73 -14.10 -2.56
C PRO A 117 -7.83 -12.89 -2.22
N VAL A 118 -8.35 -11.66 -2.36
CA VAL A 118 -7.61 -10.42 -2.10
C VAL A 118 -7.97 -9.74 -0.78
N MET A 119 -8.84 -10.38 0.02
CA MET A 119 -9.31 -9.91 1.33
C MET A 119 -8.17 -9.54 2.30
N GLN A 120 -7.03 -10.23 2.21
CA GLN A 120 -5.88 -9.98 3.08
C GLN A 120 -5.28 -8.58 2.90
N LEU A 121 -5.28 -8.03 1.68
CA LEU A 121 -4.79 -6.67 1.41
C LEU A 121 -5.66 -5.62 2.11
N PHE A 122 -6.96 -5.86 2.18
CA PHE A 122 -7.91 -4.99 2.88
C PHE A 122 -7.60 -4.93 4.38
N PHE A 123 -7.27 -6.07 5.00
CA PHE A 123 -6.83 -6.11 6.40
C PHE A 123 -5.46 -5.49 6.66
N CYS A 124 -4.62 -5.33 5.62
CA CYS A 124 -3.33 -4.64 5.75
C CYS A 124 -3.44 -3.12 5.75
N ALA A 125 -4.56 -2.56 5.27
CA ALA A 125 -4.76 -1.12 5.15
C ALA A 125 -4.51 -0.34 6.46
N PRO A 126 -4.94 -0.80 7.64
CA PRO A 126 -4.74 -0.05 8.88
C PRO A 126 -3.28 0.00 9.32
N ILE A 127 -2.51 -1.07 9.08
CA ILE A 127 -1.08 -1.14 9.42
C ILE A 127 -0.31 -0.13 8.57
N ILE A 128 -0.58 -0.11 7.27
CA ILE A 128 0.04 0.82 6.33
C ILE A 128 -0.33 2.26 6.68
N SER A 129 -1.61 2.52 6.98
CA SER A 129 -2.10 3.85 7.33
C SER A 129 -1.52 4.36 8.66
N PHE A 130 -1.38 3.47 9.64
CA PHE A 130 -0.70 3.76 10.91
C PHE A 130 0.75 4.21 10.70
N LEU A 131 1.49 3.53 9.83
CA LEU A 131 2.90 3.84 9.57
C LEU A 131 3.09 5.16 8.81
N LEU A 132 2.17 5.49 7.90
CA LEU A 132 2.31 6.64 7.02
C LEU A 132 1.76 7.92 7.62
N ALA A 133 0.55 7.86 8.16
CA ALA A 133 -0.18 9.03 8.63
C ALA A 133 -0.31 9.08 10.17
N GLY A 134 0.20 8.06 10.86
CA GLY A 134 0.30 8.01 12.31
C GLY A 134 -0.88 7.33 12.98
N ARG A 135 -0.88 7.39 14.32
CA ARG A 135 -1.79 6.61 15.17
C ARG A 135 -3.27 6.86 14.89
N GLN A 136 -3.68 8.12 14.79
CA GLN A 136 -5.09 8.47 14.60
C GLN A 136 -5.65 7.92 13.28
N GLU A 137 -4.89 8.06 12.20
CA GLU A 137 -5.26 7.52 10.90
C GLU A 137 -5.33 5.99 10.87
N GLY A 138 -4.39 5.32 11.55
CA GLY A 138 -4.46 3.87 11.75
C GLY A 138 -5.76 3.43 12.46
N PHE A 139 -6.22 4.18 13.45
CA PHE A 139 -7.51 3.91 14.11
C PHE A 139 -8.70 4.15 13.18
N TYR A 140 -8.71 5.26 12.44
CA TYR A 140 -9.80 5.57 11.50
C TYR A 140 -9.90 4.50 10.40
N THR A 141 -8.78 4.12 9.79
CA THR A 141 -8.77 3.04 8.79
C THR A 141 -9.10 1.68 9.39
N SER A 142 -8.70 1.37 10.62
CA SER A 142 -9.15 0.15 11.31
C SER A 142 -10.67 0.11 11.44
N ALA A 143 -11.29 1.21 11.85
CA ALA A 143 -12.74 1.31 11.96
C ALA A 143 -13.41 1.13 10.58
N LEU A 144 -12.87 1.76 9.54
CA LEU A 144 -13.38 1.61 8.17
C LEU A 144 -13.24 0.18 7.64
N VAL A 145 -12.13 -0.51 7.94
CA VAL A 145 -11.93 -1.91 7.58
C VAL A 145 -12.93 -2.82 8.29
N VAL A 146 -13.18 -2.60 9.58
CA VAL A 146 -14.19 -3.35 10.34
C VAL A 146 -15.59 -3.11 9.75
N ILE A 147 -15.98 -1.86 9.55
CA ILE A 147 -17.29 -1.51 8.98
C ILE A 147 -17.45 -2.08 7.57
N GLY A 148 -16.43 -1.93 6.72
CA GLY A 148 -16.45 -2.47 5.35
C GLY A 148 -16.49 -3.99 5.33
N GLY A 149 -15.75 -4.66 6.22
CA GLY A 149 -15.76 -6.11 6.37
C GLY A 149 -17.13 -6.64 6.80
N PHE A 150 -17.75 -6.04 7.82
CA PHE A 150 -19.11 -6.38 8.21
C PHE A 150 -20.12 -6.12 7.08
N GLY A 151 -19.96 -5.02 6.34
CA GLY A 151 -20.79 -4.72 5.18
C GLY A 151 -20.68 -5.80 4.10
N LEU A 152 -19.46 -6.23 3.77
CA LEU A 152 -19.23 -7.31 2.82
C LEU A 152 -19.83 -8.65 3.29
N MET A 153 -19.64 -8.99 4.57
CA MET A 153 -20.21 -10.20 5.17
C MET A 153 -21.75 -10.17 5.14
N TRP A 154 -22.36 -9.03 5.42
CA TRP A 154 -23.80 -8.87 5.38
C TRP A 154 -24.35 -9.05 3.95
N VAL A 155 -23.70 -8.45 2.96
CA VAL A 155 -24.09 -8.60 1.53
C VAL A 155 -23.95 -10.05 1.07
N ASP A 156 -22.92 -10.76 1.53
CA ASP A 156 -22.75 -12.19 1.25
C ASP A 156 -23.91 -13.02 1.83
N GLN A 157 -24.33 -12.72 3.06
CA GLN A 157 -25.47 -13.41 3.71
C GLN A 157 -26.82 -13.16 3.04
N THR A 158 -27.01 -12.05 2.33
CA THR A 158 -28.26 -11.81 1.57
C THR A 158 -28.30 -12.55 0.24
N GLY A 159 -27.23 -13.26 -0.13
CA GLY A 159 -27.13 -13.98 -1.40
C GLY A 159 -26.91 -13.06 -2.61
N PHE A 160 -26.51 -11.80 -2.38
CA PHE A 160 -26.18 -10.88 -3.47
C PHE A 160 -24.78 -11.16 -4.00
N GLU A 161 -24.70 -11.65 -5.23
CA GLU A 161 -23.42 -11.92 -5.88
C GLU A 161 -22.90 -10.69 -6.63
N PHE A 162 -21.71 -10.22 -6.26
CA PHE A 162 -21.01 -9.21 -7.05
C PHE A 162 -20.56 -9.79 -8.40
N LYS A 163 -20.70 -9.00 -9.47
CA LYS A 163 -20.19 -9.39 -10.79
C LYS A 163 -18.66 -9.49 -10.73
N GLN A 164 -18.15 -10.73 -10.71
CA GLN A 164 -16.72 -10.99 -10.62
C GLN A 164 -16.03 -10.66 -11.95
N VAL A 165 -14.97 -9.87 -11.87
CA VAL A 165 -14.11 -9.56 -13.03
C VAL A 165 -13.07 -10.67 -13.23
N MET A 166 -12.74 -11.39 -12.17
CA MET A 166 -11.77 -12.47 -12.19
C MET A 166 -12.44 -13.82 -12.51
N ARG A 167 -11.82 -14.60 -13.40
CA ARG A 167 -12.27 -15.97 -13.68
C ARG A 167 -11.87 -16.89 -12.51
N PRO A 168 -12.69 -17.89 -12.15
CA PRO A 168 -12.40 -18.82 -11.06
C PRO A 168 -11.03 -19.52 -11.16
N GLU A 169 -10.60 -19.85 -12.38
CA GLU A 169 -9.31 -20.49 -12.68
C GLU A 169 -8.10 -19.65 -12.21
N ASN A 170 -8.26 -18.33 -12.11
CA ASN A 170 -7.20 -17.40 -11.72
C ASN A 170 -7.15 -17.17 -10.19
N HIS A 171 -8.11 -17.70 -9.41
CA HIS A 171 -8.20 -17.46 -7.97
C HIS A 171 -6.97 -17.96 -7.22
N TYR A 172 -6.50 -19.17 -7.55
CA TYR A 172 -5.33 -19.76 -6.91
C TYR A 172 -4.06 -18.91 -7.14
N TYR A 173 -3.85 -18.43 -8.36
CA TYR A 173 -2.70 -17.58 -8.67
C TYR A 173 -2.78 -16.22 -7.97
N ALA A 174 -3.97 -15.63 -7.89
CA ALA A 174 -4.21 -14.38 -7.19
C ALA A 174 -3.95 -14.52 -5.68
N GLU A 175 -4.46 -15.59 -5.06
CA GLU A 175 -4.25 -15.87 -3.64
C GLU A 175 -2.76 -16.06 -3.33
N ALA A 176 -2.04 -16.86 -4.12
CA ALA A 176 -0.60 -17.07 -3.96
C ALA A 176 0.20 -15.76 -4.10
N ALA A 177 -0.10 -14.95 -5.12
CA ALA A 177 0.54 -13.66 -5.31
C ALA A 177 0.30 -12.72 -4.12
N ILE A 178 -0.92 -12.71 -3.58
CA ILE A 178 -1.31 -11.84 -2.47
C ILE A 178 -0.68 -12.25 -1.16
N TRP A 179 -0.51 -13.53 -0.90
CA TRP A 179 0.27 -14.00 0.25
C TRP A 179 1.70 -13.45 0.20
N VAL A 180 2.34 -13.49 -0.97
CA VAL A 180 3.70 -12.96 -1.17
C VAL A 180 3.73 -11.45 -0.97
N ILE A 181 2.79 -10.72 -1.61
CA ILE A 181 2.70 -9.25 -1.51
C ILE A 181 2.44 -8.81 -0.07
N THR A 182 1.48 -9.44 0.60
CA THR A 182 1.11 -9.14 1.98
C THR A 182 2.26 -9.42 2.93
N SER A 183 2.93 -10.56 2.78
CA SER A 183 4.12 -10.89 3.58
C SER A 183 5.22 -9.86 3.37
N PHE A 184 5.50 -9.48 2.12
CA PHE A 184 6.52 -8.48 1.81
C PHE A 184 6.15 -7.10 2.35
N LEU A 185 4.88 -6.68 2.24
CA LEU A 185 4.38 -5.42 2.79
C LEU A 185 4.49 -5.40 4.32
N LEU A 186 4.10 -6.48 5.00
CA LEU A 186 4.21 -6.60 6.46
C LEU A 186 5.66 -6.60 6.93
N ILE A 187 6.54 -7.38 6.30
CA ILE A 187 7.97 -7.41 6.66
C ILE A 187 8.60 -6.04 6.42
N SER A 188 8.31 -5.40 5.29
CA SER A 188 8.80 -4.05 4.99
C SER A 188 8.27 -3.03 6.00
N SER A 189 7.00 -3.15 6.36
CA SER A 189 6.33 -2.30 7.37
C SER A 189 7.00 -2.43 8.73
N LEU A 190 7.25 -3.65 9.20
CA LEU A 190 7.92 -3.93 10.46
C LEU A 190 9.37 -3.46 10.45
N ALA A 191 10.11 -3.74 9.37
CA ALA A 191 11.50 -3.30 9.23
C ALA A 191 11.59 -1.76 9.27
N ILE A 192 10.66 -1.06 8.61
CA ILE A 192 10.61 0.39 8.65
C ILE A 192 10.23 0.91 10.04
N TYR A 193 9.27 0.28 10.71
CA TYR A 193 8.89 0.65 12.07
C TYR A 193 10.04 0.48 13.06
N ASP A 194 10.78 -0.62 12.98
CA ASP A 194 11.96 -0.87 13.81
C ASP A 194 13.06 0.18 13.58
N MET A 195 13.29 0.57 12.31
CA MET A 195 14.18 1.69 12.00
C MET A 195 13.73 3.00 12.66
N MET A 196 12.43 3.30 12.69
CA MET A 196 11.90 4.49 13.36
C MET A 196 12.20 4.46 14.87
N LEU A 197 11.96 3.31 15.51
CA LEU A 197 12.22 3.13 16.93
C LEU A 197 13.70 3.26 17.27
N GLU A 198 14.60 2.64 16.49
CA GLU A 198 16.04 2.78 16.68
C GLU A 198 16.51 4.24 16.57
N GLU A 199 16.02 4.96 15.56
CA GLU A 199 16.44 6.34 15.31
C GLU A 199 15.95 7.30 16.41
N LEU A 200 14.72 7.11 16.89
CA LEU A 200 14.18 7.83 18.06
C LEU A 200 14.98 7.51 19.32
N GLY A 201 15.25 6.24 19.59
CA GLY A 201 16.02 5.80 20.77
C GLY A 201 17.45 6.34 20.80
N ARG A 202 18.15 6.33 19.65
CA ARG A 202 19.49 6.93 19.54
C ARG A 202 19.50 8.43 19.80
N LYS A 203 18.46 9.14 19.38
CA LYS A 203 18.36 10.60 19.56
C LYS A 203 17.98 10.97 20.98
N GLN A 204 17.13 10.19 21.63
CA GLN A 204 16.83 10.33 23.06
C GLN A 204 18.09 10.17 23.93
N ARG A 205 18.94 9.18 23.61
CA ARG A 205 20.24 8.98 24.26
C ARG A 205 21.28 10.07 23.99
N ARG A 206 21.09 10.93 22.97
CA ARG A 206 21.98 12.06 22.68
C ARG A 206 21.53 13.36 23.36
N ARG A 207 20.27 13.42 23.84
CA ARG A 207 19.71 14.57 24.56
C ARG A 207 19.85 14.46 26.07
N ASN A 208 20.01 13.24 26.58
CA ASN A 208 20.36 12.95 27.97
C ASN A 208 21.88 12.76 28.09
#